data_AF-Q0PY32-F1
#
_entry.id   AF-Q0PY32-F1
#
_cell.length_a   1.000
_cell.length_b   1.000
_cell.length_c   1.000
_cell.angle_alpha   90.00
_cell.angle_beta   90.00
_cell.angle_gamma   90.00
#
_symmetry.space_group_name_H-M   'P 1'
#
loop_
_entity.id
_entity.type
_entity.pdbx_description
1 polymer ?
#
loop_
_entity_poly.entity_id
_entity_poly.type
_entity_poly.pdbx_seq_one_letter_code
_entity_poly.pdbx_strand_id
1 'polypeptide(L)'
;MHQISWSHVWPFCILLSKFMRSDDEDAQQPAGNEFALVGSFPFKQSLDRVESKAVLSSKSFSVEVPHVKQLYTWDCGLACVVMVLRTLGIYNSNIEELAQSCSTTSIWTVDLAYMLRKFSVNFSYFTITIGANPNFCVETFYKEQLPSDLARVNTLFQKAREAGINIECRSISGEEMCMLILSGNCIAIALVDHHKLSHYWSEDGCIQNFYPKSPGYTGHYVVICGYDAAMDEFEIRDPASSRKHEKVTSRRLAEARKSFGTDEDLLLIHLEKGVDLNRPLSSLSS
;
A
#
# COMPACT_ATOMS: atom_id res chain seq x y z
N MET A 1 -37.26 -0.31 -43.73
CA MET A 1 -35.83 -0.66 -43.62
C MET A 1 -35.17 0.37 -42.70
N HIS A 2 -34.63 -0.13 -41.60
CA HIS A 2 -33.75 0.46 -40.58
C HIS A 2 -34.13 1.79 -39.90
N GLN A 3 -34.77 1.62 -38.73
CA GLN A 3 -34.68 2.48 -37.54
C GLN A 3 -33.69 1.81 -36.57
N ILE A 4 -32.72 2.54 -36.01
CA ILE A 4 -32.14 2.21 -34.70
C ILE A 4 -32.03 3.52 -33.92
N SER A 5 -32.88 3.61 -32.90
CA SER A 5 -32.91 4.62 -31.86
C SER A 5 -31.88 4.26 -30.79
N TRP A 6 -31.03 5.21 -30.41
CA TRP A 6 -30.16 5.10 -29.24
C TRP A 6 -30.92 5.61 -28.01
N SER A 7 -31.47 4.69 -27.21
CA SER A 7 -32.00 5.01 -25.89
C SER A 7 -30.85 5.19 -24.91
N HIS A 8 -30.67 6.43 -24.46
CA HIS A 8 -29.93 6.80 -23.26
C HIS A 8 -30.56 6.14 -22.01
N VAL A 9 -29.77 5.38 -21.24
CA VAL A 9 -30.07 5.11 -19.83
C VAL A 9 -28.75 5.09 -19.06
N TRP A 10 -28.47 6.19 -18.36
CA TRP A 10 -27.45 6.29 -17.32
C TRP A 10 -28.18 6.14 -15.98
N PRO A 11 -27.86 5.16 -15.11
CA PRO A 11 -28.47 5.12 -13.80
C PRO A 11 -27.74 6.09 -12.86
N PHE A 12 -28.53 6.99 -12.28
CA PHE A 12 -28.21 7.74 -11.08
C PHE A 12 -27.92 6.77 -9.92
N CYS A 13 -26.69 6.74 -9.41
CA CYS A 13 -26.39 6.14 -8.11
C CYS A 13 -26.71 7.15 -7.01
N ILE A 14 -27.94 7.12 -6.51
CA ILE A 14 -28.36 7.86 -5.32
C ILE A 14 -27.83 7.14 -4.08
N LEU A 15 -27.13 7.90 -3.24
CA LEU A 15 -26.68 7.56 -1.90
C LEU A 15 -27.81 6.97 -1.04
N LEU A 16 -27.57 5.81 -0.44
CA LEU A 16 -28.34 5.31 0.70
C LEU A 16 -27.39 4.85 1.81
N SER A 17 -26.89 5.81 2.59
CA SER A 17 -26.40 5.56 3.95
C SER A 17 -27.33 6.31 4.91
N LYS A 18 -28.41 5.64 5.32
CA LYS A 18 -29.21 5.95 6.52
C LYS A 18 -30.30 4.89 6.62
N PHE A 19 -30.04 3.83 7.38
CA PHE A 19 -31.12 2.99 7.88
C PHE A 19 -31.67 3.63 9.15
N MET A 20 -33.00 3.71 9.18
CA MET A 20 -33.85 4.45 10.10
C MET A 20 -33.78 3.93 11.54
N ARG A 21 -33.88 4.85 12.51
CA ARG A 21 -34.43 4.57 13.84
C ARG A 21 -35.35 5.72 14.22
N SER A 22 -36.61 5.39 14.46
CA SER A 22 -37.70 6.16 15.08
C SER A 22 -38.68 5.09 15.60
N ASP A 23 -39.29 5.13 16.76
CA ASP A 23 -39.16 5.90 18.00
C ASP A 23 -39.73 4.97 19.11
N ASP A 24 -39.71 5.49 20.33
CA ASP A 24 -40.55 5.13 21.49
C ASP A 24 -39.93 4.31 22.64
N GLU A 25 -40.14 4.92 23.81
CA GLU A 25 -39.71 4.63 25.16
C GLU A 25 -40.45 3.42 25.74
N ASP A 26 -39.77 2.57 26.52
CA ASP A 26 -40.24 2.22 27.87
C ASP A 26 -39.20 1.44 28.68
N ALA A 27 -39.26 1.62 29.99
CA ALA A 27 -38.27 1.25 30.99
C ALA A 27 -38.29 -0.24 31.37
N GLN A 28 -37.10 -0.86 31.59
CA GLN A 28 -36.79 -1.77 32.72
C GLN A 28 -35.35 -2.33 32.66
N GLN A 29 -34.63 -2.24 33.79
CA GLN A 29 -33.40 -3.01 34.11
C GLN A 29 -33.77 -4.42 34.68
N PRO A 30 -32.82 -5.30 35.07
CA PRO A 30 -31.55 -5.77 34.47
C PRO A 30 -31.45 -7.34 34.48
N ALA A 31 -30.53 -7.96 33.72
CA ALA A 31 -29.86 -9.24 34.10
C ALA A 31 -28.82 -9.72 33.07
N GLY A 32 -27.58 -9.85 33.54
CA GLY A 32 -26.76 -11.07 33.44
C GLY A 32 -26.58 -11.82 32.10
N ASN A 33 -25.34 -11.71 31.61
CA ASN A 33 -24.46 -12.80 31.16
C ASN A 33 -24.45 -13.29 29.70
N GLU A 34 -23.19 -13.43 29.26
CA GLU A 34 -22.67 -14.49 28.39
C GLU A 34 -22.69 -14.27 26.87
N PHE A 35 -21.74 -13.47 26.37
CA PHE A 35 -20.94 -13.87 25.21
C PHE A 35 -19.50 -13.39 25.38
N ALA A 36 -18.70 -14.28 25.97
CA ALA A 36 -17.29 -14.10 26.17
C ALA A 36 -16.50 -14.30 24.86
N LEU A 37 -15.56 -13.39 24.63
CA LEU A 37 -14.18 -13.63 24.20
C LEU A 37 -13.93 -14.57 23.00
N VAL A 38 -13.61 -13.97 21.84
CA VAL A 38 -12.64 -14.55 20.89
C VAL A 38 -11.70 -13.46 20.33
N GLY A 39 -10.50 -13.40 20.93
CA GLY A 39 -9.21 -13.33 20.21
C GLY A 39 -8.85 -12.09 19.39
N SER A 40 -8.58 -10.96 20.04
CA SER A 40 -7.63 -9.98 19.48
C SER A 40 -6.21 -10.54 19.61
N PHE A 41 -5.56 -10.88 18.49
CA PHE A 41 -4.16 -11.30 18.48
C PHE A 41 -3.22 -10.17 18.93
N PRO A 42 -2.03 -10.47 19.48
CA PRO A 42 -1.31 -9.63 20.43
C PRO A 42 -0.45 -8.54 19.78
N PHE A 43 -0.91 -7.92 18.70
CA PHE A 43 -0.15 -6.83 18.07
C PHE A 43 -0.02 -5.62 19.02
N LYS A 44 -1.11 -5.28 19.74
CA LYS A 44 -1.11 -4.22 20.75
C LYS A 44 -0.25 -4.53 21.98
N GLN A 45 -0.20 -5.80 22.41
CA GLN A 45 0.56 -6.17 23.62
C GLN A 45 2.07 -6.29 23.39
N SER A 46 2.52 -6.52 22.15
CA SER A 46 3.97 -6.62 21.87
C SER A 46 4.68 -5.26 21.89
N LEU A 47 3.95 -4.16 21.66
CA LEU A 47 4.49 -2.81 21.73
C LEU A 47 4.77 -2.35 23.18
N ASP A 48 4.06 -2.95 24.15
CA ASP A 48 4.01 -2.43 25.53
C ASP A 48 5.01 -3.08 26.51
N ARG A 49 5.78 -4.12 26.11
CA ARG A 49 6.53 -4.89 27.12
C ARG A 49 7.99 -5.26 26.84
N VAL A 50 8.57 -4.90 25.69
CA VAL A 50 9.99 -5.12 25.44
C VAL A 50 10.57 -3.91 24.69
N GLU A 51 11.49 -3.18 25.35
CA GLU A 51 12.41 -2.19 24.79
C GLU A 51 11.91 -0.76 24.44
N SER A 52 11.03 -0.18 25.26
CA SER A 52 10.63 1.25 25.19
C SER A 52 11.73 2.27 25.55
N LYS A 53 13.02 1.91 25.54
CA LYS A 53 14.12 2.84 25.87
C LYS A 53 15.36 2.77 24.98
N ALA A 54 15.55 1.69 24.20
CA ALA A 54 16.72 1.53 23.33
C ALA A 54 16.42 1.82 21.85
N VAL A 55 15.23 1.43 21.37
CA VAL A 55 14.81 1.59 19.97
C VAL A 55 14.60 3.07 19.58
N LEU A 56 14.24 3.93 20.54
CA LEU A 56 14.09 5.37 20.33
C LEU A 56 15.41 6.16 20.36
N SER A 57 16.57 5.51 20.54
CA SER A 57 17.87 6.21 20.49
C SER A 57 18.38 6.42 19.06
N SER A 58 17.94 5.57 18.13
CA SER A 58 18.28 5.72 16.70
C SER A 58 17.43 6.81 16.10
N LYS A 59 18.06 7.93 15.76
CA LYS A 59 17.42 9.05 15.05
C LYS A 59 17.13 8.72 13.59
N SER A 60 17.63 7.60 13.08
CA SER A 60 17.40 7.14 11.72
C SER A 60 17.58 5.63 11.63
N PHE A 61 16.88 5.01 10.69
CA PHE A 61 17.04 3.59 10.36
C PHE A 61 16.81 3.40 8.86
N SER A 62 17.59 2.56 8.21
CA SER A 62 17.33 2.11 6.85
C SER A 62 17.79 0.65 6.64
N VAL A 63 17.11 -0.01 5.72
CA VAL A 63 17.45 -1.34 5.21
C VAL A 63 17.96 -1.19 3.79
N GLU A 64 19.07 -1.85 3.48
CA GLU A 64 19.55 -1.91 2.10
C GLU A 64 18.59 -2.76 1.27
N VAL A 65 17.78 -2.08 0.47
CA VAL A 65 16.86 -2.71 -0.50
C VAL A 65 17.44 -2.53 -1.90
N PRO A 66 17.66 -3.61 -2.67
CA PRO A 66 18.18 -3.49 -4.03
C PRO A 66 17.16 -2.77 -4.91
N HIS A 67 17.61 -1.77 -5.67
CA HIS A 67 16.76 -1.08 -6.63
C HIS A 67 16.50 -1.94 -7.87
N VAL A 68 15.24 -2.05 -8.28
CA VAL A 68 14.81 -2.72 -9.52
C VAL A 68 13.93 -1.77 -10.31
N LYS A 69 14.31 -1.52 -11.57
CA LYS A 69 13.51 -0.70 -12.49
C LYS A 69 12.33 -1.49 -13.03
N GLN A 70 11.20 -0.80 -13.15
CA GLN A 70 10.06 -1.30 -13.90
C GLN A 70 10.42 -1.42 -15.39
N LEU A 71 9.83 -2.38 -16.11
CA LEU A 71 10.11 -2.61 -17.54
C LEU A 71 9.03 -1.98 -18.42
N TYR A 72 7.83 -1.84 -17.90
CA TYR A 72 6.67 -1.29 -18.57
C TYR A 72 6.01 -0.19 -17.71
N THR A 73 4.94 0.42 -18.20
CA THR A 73 4.23 1.48 -17.47
C THR A 73 3.34 0.96 -16.34
N TRP A 74 3.15 -0.36 -16.24
CA TRP A 74 2.16 -0.99 -15.37
C TRP A 74 2.75 -1.92 -14.31
N ASP A 75 4.04 -2.26 -14.41
CA ASP A 75 4.70 -3.30 -13.62
C ASP A 75 5.54 -2.75 -12.45
N CYS A 76 5.35 -1.49 -12.05
CA CYS A 76 6.04 -0.90 -10.90
C CYS A 76 5.76 -1.66 -9.59
N GLY A 77 4.54 -2.18 -9.42
CA GLY A 77 4.19 -3.05 -8.28
C GLY A 77 4.94 -4.38 -8.31
N LEU A 78 5.15 -4.98 -9.50
CA LEU A 78 5.93 -6.22 -9.64
C LEU A 78 7.41 -5.96 -9.32
N ALA A 79 7.97 -4.85 -9.80
CA ALA A 79 9.31 -4.42 -9.44
C ALA A 79 9.46 -4.26 -7.92
N CYS A 80 8.48 -3.65 -7.24
CA CYS A 80 8.46 -3.56 -5.78
C CYS A 80 8.46 -4.93 -5.08
N VAL A 81 7.66 -5.89 -5.57
CA VAL A 81 7.67 -7.27 -5.05
C VAL A 81 9.05 -7.91 -5.24
N VAL A 82 9.69 -7.76 -6.41
CA VAL A 82 11.06 -8.28 -6.62
C VAL A 82 12.06 -7.64 -5.65
N MET A 83 11.98 -6.33 -5.40
CA MET A 83 12.84 -5.64 -4.42
C MET A 83 12.67 -6.23 -3.01
N VAL A 84 11.43 -6.44 -2.58
CA VAL A 84 11.11 -7.08 -1.29
C VAL A 84 11.65 -8.51 -1.23
N LEU A 85 11.38 -9.34 -2.24
CA LEU A 85 11.84 -10.73 -2.27
C LEU A 85 13.37 -10.82 -2.17
N ARG A 86 14.09 -9.99 -2.92
CA ARG A 86 15.56 -9.95 -2.86
C ARG A 86 16.09 -9.48 -1.51
N THR A 87 15.39 -8.56 -0.85
CA THR A 87 15.73 -8.11 0.51
C THR A 87 15.59 -9.26 1.52
N LEU A 88 14.62 -10.15 1.31
CA LEU A 88 14.39 -11.34 2.12
C LEU A 88 15.26 -12.54 1.70
N GLY A 89 16.22 -12.36 0.78
CA GLY A 89 17.09 -13.44 0.29
C GLY A 89 16.42 -14.41 -0.70
N ILE A 90 15.26 -14.05 -1.25
CA ILE A 90 14.51 -14.83 -2.24
C ILE A 90 14.84 -14.32 -3.65
N TYR A 91 15.59 -15.12 -4.42
CA TYR A 91 16.11 -14.73 -5.75
C TYR A 91 15.54 -15.54 -6.92
N ASN A 92 14.54 -16.39 -6.67
CA ASN A 92 13.96 -17.32 -7.63
C ASN A 92 12.89 -16.69 -8.55
N SER A 93 12.78 -15.35 -8.59
CA SER A 93 11.83 -14.66 -9.45
C SER A 93 12.31 -13.29 -9.92
N ASN A 94 11.95 -12.96 -11.17
CA ASN A 94 12.12 -11.65 -11.79
C ASN A 94 10.76 -11.05 -12.19
N ILE A 95 10.77 -9.84 -12.76
CA ILE A 95 9.54 -9.12 -13.13
C ILE A 95 8.74 -9.92 -14.17
N GLU A 96 9.42 -10.49 -15.16
CA GLU A 96 8.79 -11.23 -16.25
C GLU A 96 8.11 -12.50 -15.76
N GLU A 97 8.72 -13.23 -14.83
CA GLU A 97 8.14 -14.42 -14.19
C GLU A 97 6.94 -14.07 -13.31
N LEU A 98 7.03 -12.96 -12.54
CA LEU A 98 5.89 -12.46 -11.78
C LEU A 98 4.75 -12.04 -12.71
N ALA A 99 5.06 -11.33 -13.80
CA ALA A 99 4.12 -10.91 -14.82
C ALA A 99 3.43 -12.11 -15.50
N GLN A 100 4.16 -13.16 -15.85
CA GLN A 100 3.59 -14.39 -16.40
C GLN A 100 2.67 -15.12 -15.42
N SER A 101 2.99 -15.05 -14.12
CA SER A 101 2.16 -15.61 -13.07
C SER A 101 0.94 -14.75 -12.73
N CYS A 102 0.96 -13.48 -13.13
CA CYS A 102 -0.14 -12.55 -12.98
C CYS A 102 -1.07 -12.64 -14.19
N SER A 103 -2.36 -12.86 -13.97
CA SER A 103 -3.34 -12.94 -15.07
C SER A 103 -3.82 -11.57 -15.56
N THR A 104 -3.11 -10.48 -15.25
CA THR A 104 -3.52 -9.10 -15.56
C THR A 104 -2.31 -8.17 -15.68
N THR A 105 -2.47 -7.10 -16.46
CA THR A 105 -1.55 -5.95 -16.48
C THR A 105 -2.13 -4.73 -15.76
N SER A 106 -3.36 -4.82 -15.23
CA SER A 106 -3.95 -3.84 -14.30
C SER A 106 -3.73 -4.32 -12.86
N ILE A 107 -2.58 -3.93 -12.29
CA ILE A 107 -2.12 -4.43 -10.99
C ILE A 107 -2.71 -3.61 -9.84
N TRP A 108 -3.46 -4.27 -8.96
CA TRP A 108 -3.95 -3.69 -7.71
C TRP A 108 -3.16 -4.22 -6.51
N THR A 109 -3.17 -3.52 -5.38
CA THR A 109 -2.39 -3.90 -4.20
C THR A 109 -2.74 -5.30 -3.69
N VAL A 110 -4.01 -5.70 -3.84
CA VAL A 110 -4.44 -7.06 -3.50
C VAL A 110 -3.76 -8.11 -4.38
N ASP A 111 -3.48 -7.83 -5.66
CA ASP A 111 -2.73 -8.75 -6.52
C ASP A 111 -1.31 -8.95 -5.98
N LEU A 112 -0.65 -7.86 -5.56
CA LEU A 112 0.69 -7.90 -4.94
C LEU A 112 0.67 -8.67 -3.61
N ALA A 113 -0.37 -8.52 -2.80
CA ALA A 113 -0.54 -9.28 -1.56
C ALA A 113 -0.60 -10.80 -1.82
N TYR A 114 -1.35 -11.23 -2.85
CA TYR A 114 -1.37 -12.64 -3.26
C TYR A 114 -0.02 -13.13 -3.77
N MET A 115 0.75 -12.29 -4.47
CA MET A 115 2.11 -12.63 -4.88
C MET A 115 3.02 -12.83 -3.67
N LEU A 116 3.08 -11.86 -2.74
CA LEU A 116 3.86 -11.97 -1.50
C LEU A 116 3.47 -13.23 -0.71
N ARG A 117 2.17 -13.53 -0.63
CA ARG A 117 1.66 -14.74 0.04
C ARG A 117 2.15 -16.03 -0.60
N LYS A 118 2.25 -16.09 -1.94
CA LYS A 118 2.79 -17.24 -2.68
C LYS A 118 4.25 -17.55 -2.31
N PHE A 119 5.03 -16.52 -1.97
CA PHE A 119 6.41 -16.66 -1.48
C PHE A 119 6.52 -16.80 0.04
N SER A 120 5.38 -16.96 0.74
CA SER A 120 5.32 -17.06 2.21
C SER A 120 5.93 -15.85 2.93
N VAL A 121 5.91 -14.67 2.30
CA VAL A 121 6.35 -13.43 2.95
C VAL A 121 5.39 -13.08 4.09
N ASN A 122 5.93 -12.69 5.23
CA ASN A 122 5.14 -12.19 6.36
C ASN A 122 4.85 -10.69 6.18
N PHE A 123 3.57 -10.32 6.04
CA PHE A 123 3.17 -8.93 5.85
C PHE A 123 1.77 -8.65 6.42
N SER A 124 1.49 -7.37 6.65
CA SER A 124 0.15 -6.84 6.91
C SER A 124 -0.29 -5.94 5.76
N TYR A 125 -1.54 -6.06 5.32
CA TYR A 125 -2.11 -5.18 4.30
C TYR A 125 -3.08 -4.18 4.94
N PHE A 126 -2.78 -2.89 4.84
CA PHE A 126 -3.65 -1.80 5.27
C PHE A 126 -4.26 -1.08 4.07
N THR A 127 -5.54 -0.74 4.17
CA THR A 127 -6.29 0.03 3.17
C THR A 127 -7.47 0.72 3.84
N ILE A 128 -8.00 1.81 3.27
CA ILE A 128 -9.27 2.40 3.73
C ILE A 128 -10.48 1.89 2.94
N THR A 129 -10.27 1.05 1.91
CA THR A 129 -11.33 0.53 1.05
C THR A 129 -11.21 -0.98 0.88
N ILE A 130 -12.27 -1.72 1.24
CA ILE A 130 -12.35 -3.15 0.93
C ILE A 130 -12.98 -3.35 -0.44
N GLY A 131 -12.21 -3.87 -1.39
CA GLY A 131 -12.63 -4.04 -2.78
C GLY A 131 -12.15 -2.93 -3.69
N ALA A 132 -12.64 -2.91 -4.93
CA ALA A 132 -12.37 -1.83 -5.87
C ALA A 132 -13.35 -0.68 -5.64
N ASN A 133 -12.84 0.53 -5.39
CA ASN A 133 -13.66 1.72 -5.23
C ASN A 133 -14.29 2.17 -6.58
N PRO A 134 -15.60 2.06 -6.78
CA PRO A 134 -16.22 2.44 -8.05
C PRO A 134 -16.13 3.94 -8.34
N ASN A 135 -15.92 4.77 -7.32
CA ASN A 135 -15.80 6.22 -7.48
C ASN A 135 -14.51 6.63 -8.20
N PHE A 136 -13.53 5.73 -8.32
CA PHE A 136 -12.32 5.97 -9.10
C PHE A 136 -12.58 6.09 -10.60
N CYS A 137 -13.80 5.81 -11.08
CA CYS A 137 -14.17 6.01 -12.48
C CYS A 137 -14.00 7.46 -12.98
N VAL A 138 -13.90 8.45 -12.07
CA VAL A 138 -13.62 9.85 -12.41
C VAL A 138 -12.16 10.10 -12.75
N GLU A 139 -11.24 9.25 -12.26
CA GLU A 139 -9.81 9.36 -12.56
C GLU A 139 -9.51 8.70 -13.90
N THR A 140 -8.83 9.44 -14.79
CA THR A 140 -8.46 8.94 -16.12
C THR A 140 -7.63 7.66 -16.04
N PHE A 141 -6.82 7.52 -14.99
CA PHE A 141 -6.00 6.33 -14.72
C PHE A 141 -6.82 5.05 -14.58
N TYR A 142 -7.98 5.09 -13.91
CA TYR A 142 -8.81 3.90 -13.68
C TYR A 142 -9.89 3.70 -14.74
N LYS A 143 -10.30 4.75 -15.44
CA LYS A 143 -11.51 4.80 -16.27
C LYS A 143 -11.68 3.61 -17.24
N GLU A 144 -10.60 3.19 -17.91
CA GLU A 144 -10.68 2.15 -18.93
C GLU A 144 -10.76 0.73 -18.35
N GLN A 145 -10.01 0.46 -17.29
CA GLN A 145 -9.84 -0.89 -16.73
C GLN A 145 -10.79 -1.18 -15.54
N LEU A 146 -11.30 -0.14 -14.87
CA LEU A 146 -12.12 -0.28 -13.67
C LEU A 146 -13.37 -1.18 -13.86
N PRO A 147 -14.12 -1.13 -14.98
CA PRO A 147 -15.27 -2.01 -15.17
C PRO A 147 -14.90 -3.50 -15.14
N SER A 148 -13.76 -3.88 -15.75
CA SER A 148 -13.25 -5.26 -15.70
C SER A 148 -12.60 -5.60 -14.36
N ASP A 149 -11.95 -4.63 -13.72
CA ASP A 149 -11.25 -4.85 -12.46
C ASP A 149 -12.20 -5.02 -11.28
N LEU A 150 -13.36 -4.36 -11.29
CA LEU A 150 -14.27 -4.34 -10.15
C LEU A 150 -14.67 -5.74 -9.69
N ALA A 151 -15.09 -6.61 -10.61
CA ALA A 151 -15.46 -7.98 -10.27
C ALA A 151 -14.25 -8.81 -9.78
N ARG A 152 -13.11 -8.67 -10.45
CA ARG A 152 -11.87 -9.40 -10.13
C ARG A 152 -11.33 -9.01 -8.77
N VAL A 153 -11.12 -7.72 -8.53
CA VAL A 153 -10.56 -7.17 -7.29
C VAL A 153 -11.49 -7.48 -6.12
N ASN A 154 -12.81 -7.29 -6.26
CA ASN A 154 -13.76 -7.65 -5.20
C ASN A 154 -13.69 -9.13 -4.85
N THR A 155 -13.55 -10.00 -5.85
CA THR A 155 -13.38 -11.45 -5.63
C THR A 155 -12.08 -11.76 -4.88
N LEU A 156 -10.98 -11.07 -5.19
CA LEU A 156 -9.71 -11.23 -4.48
C LEU A 156 -9.81 -10.80 -3.02
N PHE A 157 -10.44 -9.66 -2.73
CA PHE A 157 -10.68 -9.22 -1.34
C PHE A 157 -11.55 -10.22 -0.57
N GLN A 158 -12.61 -10.76 -1.18
CA GLN A 158 -13.48 -11.76 -0.54
C GLN A 158 -12.72 -13.04 -0.16
N LYS A 159 -11.78 -13.49 -1.02
CA LYS A 159 -10.99 -14.71 -0.82
C LYS A 159 -9.71 -14.51 0.00
N ALA A 160 -9.33 -13.26 0.30
CA ALA A 160 -8.04 -12.94 0.91
C ALA A 160 -7.86 -13.61 2.27
N ARG A 161 -8.90 -13.59 3.12
CA ARG A 161 -8.85 -14.20 4.45
C ARG A 161 -8.61 -15.71 4.41
N GLU A 162 -9.31 -16.41 3.51
CA GLU A 162 -9.15 -17.85 3.31
C GLU A 162 -7.77 -18.20 2.74
N ALA A 163 -7.18 -17.30 1.95
CA ALA A 163 -5.80 -17.42 1.47
C ALA A 163 -4.73 -17.09 2.55
N GLY A 164 -5.14 -16.70 3.75
CA GLY A 164 -4.25 -16.33 4.85
C GLY A 164 -3.63 -14.93 4.69
N ILE A 165 -4.27 -14.04 3.94
CA ILE A 165 -3.88 -12.63 3.81
C ILE A 165 -4.67 -11.82 4.84
N ASN A 166 -3.96 -11.20 5.77
CA ASN A 166 -4.56 -10.32 6.78
C ASN A 166 -4.70 -8.90 6.21
N ILE A 167 -5.95 -8.47 6.00
CA ILE A 167 -6.28 -7.12 5.53
C ILE A 167 -6.94 -6.33 6.67
N GLU A 168 -6.37 -5.17 6.99
CA GLU A 168 -6.88 -4.23 7.98
C GLU A 168 -7.46 -3.01 7.28
N CYS A 169 -8.78 -2.82 7.39
CA CYS A 169 -9.48 -1.67 6.85
C CYS A 169 -9.30 -0.43 7.75
N ARG A 170 -8.12 0.19 7.72
CA ARG A 170 -7.80 1.40 8.47
C ARG A 170 -6.68 2.21 7.80
N SER A 171 -6.67 3.51 8.08
CA SER A 171 -5.53 4.39 7.74
C SER A 171 -4.37 4.16 8.71
N ILE A 172 -3.13 4.31 8.21
CA ILE A 172 -1.89 4.41 8.99
C ILE A 172 -1.51 5.90 9.10
N SER A 173 -1.32 6.40 10.32
CA SER A 173 -0.87 7.80 10.50
C SER A 173 0.58 8.00 10.06
N GLY A 174 1.00 9.24 9.84
CA GLY A 174 2.41 9.53 9.54
C GLY A 174 3.33 9.11 10.68
N GLU A 175 2.93 9.40 11.92
CA GLU A 175 3.66 9.03 13.14
C GLU A 175 3.76 7.51 13.30
N GLU A 176 2.66 6.78 13.07
CA GLU A 176 2.65 5.32 13.09
C GLU A 176 3.61 4.76 12.03
N MET A 177 3.59 5.30 10.81
CA MET A 177 4.51 4.90 9.74
C MET A 177 5.97 5.16 10.12
N CYS A 178 6.29 6.33 10.68
CA CYS A 178 7.65 6.63 11.16
C CYS A 178 8.10 5.63 12.21
N MET A 179 7.26 5.33 13.22
CA MET A 179 7.59 4.36 14.27
C MET A 179 7.79 2.94 13.74
N LEU A 180 6.94 2.50 12.79
CA LEU A 180 7.05 1.18 12.18
C LEU A 180 8.37 1.01 11.43
N ILE A 181 8.76 2.00 10.61
CA ILE A 181 10.02 1.96 9.87
C ILE A 181 11.24 2.11 10.79
N LEU A 182 11.20 3.02 11.78
CA LEU A 182 12.27 3.18 12.77
C LEU A 182 12.48 1.97 13.67
N SER A 183 11.46 1.12 13.86
CA SER A 183 11.57 -0.09 14.68
C SER A 183 12.64 -1.06 14.17
N GLY A 184 13.04 -0.91 12.91
CA GLY A 184 14.02 -1.76 12.25
C GLY A 184 13.49 -3.11 11.76
N ASN A 185 12.21 -3.37 11.98
CA ASN A 185 11.61 -4.69 11.72
C ASN A 185 10.72 -4.70 10.49
N CYS A 186 10.58 -3.57 9.78
CA CYS A 186 9.66 -3.48 8.66
C CYS A 186 10.22 -2.64 7.50
N ILE A 187 9.86 -3.04 6.28
CA ILE A 187 9.82 -2.17 5.09
C ILE A 187 8.37 -2.15 4.57
N ALA A 188 8.04 -1.27 3.63
CA ALA A 188 6.69 -1.22 3.07
C ALA A 188 6.65 -1.03 1.56
N ILE A 189 5.66 -1.62 0.89
CA ILE A 189 5.23 -1.22 -0.45
C ILE A 189 4.04 -0.29 -0.27
N ALA A 190 4.12 0.93 -0.81
CA ALA A 190 3.04 1.92 -0.74
C ALA A 190 2.53 2.26 -2.13
N LEU A 191 1.20 2.34 -2.30
CA LEU A 191 0.58 2.99 -3.45
C LEU A 191 0.55 4.50 -3.21
N VAL A 192 1.01 5.27 -4.18
CA VAL A 192 1.08 6.73 -4.12
C VAL A 192 0.54 7.37 -5.40
N ASP A 193 0.10 8.62 -5.29
CA ASP A 193 0.01 9.51 -6.44
C ASP A 193 1.42 9.93 -6.87
N HIS A 194 1.85 9.41 -8.03
CA HIS A 194 3.18 9.65 -8.58
C HIS A 194 3.49 11.13 -8.78
N HIS A 195 2.52 11.96 -9.18
CA HIS A 195 2.80 13.38 -9.42
C HIS A 195 3.11 14.11 -8.11
N LYS A 196 2.34 13.82 -7.05
CA LYS A 196 2.57 14.39 -5.71
C LYS A 196 3.85 13.89 -5.08
N LEU A 197 4.19 12.61 -5.29
CA LEU A 197 5.46 12.08 -4.81
C LEU A 197 6.65 12.69 -5.56
N SER A 198 6.55 12.82 -6.89
CA SER A 198 7.64 13.22 -7.78
C SER A 198 7.84 14.72 -7.93
N HIS A 199 6.98 15.59 -7.37
CA HIS A 199 7.06 17.05 -7.46
C HIS A 199 8.41 17.63 -6.96
N TYR A 200 9.44 17.49 -7.80
CA TYR A 200 10.62 18.30 -7.96
C TYR A 200 10.34 19.21 -9.15
N TRP A 201 9.38 20.14 -9.00
CA TRP A 201 9.15 21.18 -10.00
C TRP A 201 9.08 22.54 -9.30
N SER A 202 10.20 23.25 -9.42
CA SER A 202 10.40 24.70 -9.38
C SER A 202 10.56 25.39 -8.02
N GLU A 203 11.74 25.25 -7.40
CA GLU A 203 12.37 26.39 -6.69
C GLU A 203 13.28 27.23 -7.61
N ASP A 204 13.38 26.89 -8.91
CA ASP A 204 13.98 27.77 -9.92
C ASP A 204 12.90 28.50 -10.74
N GLY A 205 12.38 29.58 -10.16
CA GLY A 205 12.41 30.90 -10.82
C GLY A 205 11.71 31.15 -12.17
N CYS A 206 10.76 30.36 -12.65
CA CYS A 206 9.92 30.78 -13.79
C CYS A 206 8.43 30.52 -13.57
N ILE A 207 7.70 31.64 -13.48
CA ILE A 207 6.24 31.73 -13.44
C ILE A 207 5.67 31.14 -14.75
N GLN A 208 5.10 29.94 -14.69
CA GLN A 208 4.17 29.50 -15.72
C GLN A 208 2.74 29.90 -15.32
N ASN A 209 2.34 31.09 -15.77
CA ASN A 209 0.95 31.52 -15.84
C ASN A 209 0.24 30.79 -16.99
N PHE A 210 -0.18 29.54 -16.78
CA PHE A 210 -1.26 28.90 -17.54
C PHE A 210 -1.91 27.90 -16.60
N TYR A 211 -3.22 28.03 -16.36
CA TYR A 211 -4.04 27.18 -15.48
C TYR A 211 -3.40 25.83 -15.17
N PRO A 212 -2.90 25.58 -13.95
CA PRO A 212 -2.47 24.25 -13.60
C PRO A 212 -3.76 23.43 -13.49
N LYS A 213 -4.18 22.81 -14.59
CA LYS A 213 -4.92 21.56 -14.46
C LYS A 213 -4.01 20.72 -13.60
N SER A 214 -4.44 20.46 -12.36
CA SER A 214 -3.76 19.50 -11.51
C SER A 214 -3.51 18.29 -12.39
N PRO A 215 -2.25 17.80 -12.50
CA PRO A 215 -2.03 16.55 -13.19
C PRO A 215 -2.99 15.53 -12.55
N GLY A 216 -3.75 14.83 -13.39
CA GLY A 216 -4.70 13.83 -12.90
C GLY A 216 -3.98 12.78 -12.06
N TYR A 217 -4.72 12.00 -11.28
CA TYR A 217 -4.10 10.94 -10.49
C TYR A 217 -3.33 9.95 -11.40
N THR A 218 -2.10 9.60 -10.98
CA THR A 218 -1.34 8.48 -11.55
C THR A 218 -0.89 7.59 -10.41
N GLY A 219 -1.48 6.39 -10.31
CA GLY A 219 -1.09 5.41 -9.29
C GLY A 219 0.30 4.84 -9.56
N HIS A 220 1.11 4.75 -8.52
CA HIS A 220 2.47 4.22 -8.61
C HIS A 220 2.89 3.56 -7.30
N TYR A 221 3.61 2.43 -7.40
CA TYR A 221 4.12 1.74 -6.22
C TYR A 221 5.59 2.07 -5.97
N VAL A 222 5.93 2.30 -4.72
CA VAL A 222 7.31 2.49 -4.24
C VAL A 222 7.59 1.63 -3.02
N VAL A 223 8.85 1.30 -2.78
CA VAL A 223 9.28 0.65 -1.52
C VAL A 223 9.80 1.71 -0.56
N ILE A 224 9.25 1.78 0.64
CA ILE A 224 9.76 2.56 1.77
C ILE A 224 10.70 1.66 2.57
N CYS A 225 11.96 2.06 2.67
CA CYS A 225 13.04 1.22 3.21
C CYS A 225 13.81 1.87 4.36
N GLY A 226 13.52 3.12 4.70
CA GLY A 226 14.14 3.81 5.83
C GLY A 226 13.44 5.10 6.19
N TYR A 227 13.79 5.64 7.36
CA TYR A 227 13.34 6.94 7.83
C TYR A 227 14.45 7.62 8.64
N ASP A 228 14.64 8.91 8.38
CA ASP A 228 15.56 9.80 9.09
C ASP A 228 14.74 10.85 9.84
N ALA A 229 14.68 10.72 11.17
CA ALA A 229 13.91 11.61 12.03
C ALA A 229 14.57 13.00 12.20
N ALA A 230 15.86 13.14 11.90
CA ALA A 230 16.51 14.45 11.95
C ALA A 230 16.12 15.32 10.75
N MET A 231 15.97 14.70 9.58
CA MET A 231 15.57 15.36 8.34
C MET A 231 14.06 15.28 8.06
N ASP A 232 13.34 14.42 8.80
CA ASP A 232 11.95 14.06 8.55
C ASP A 232 11.72 13.52 7.13
N GLU A 233 12.62 12.63 6.71
CA GLU A 233 12.66 12.07 5.36
C GLU A 233 12.59 10.54 5.38
N PHE A 234 11.74 9.97 4.53
CA PHE A 234 11.74 8.56 4.20
C PHE A 234 12.73 8.28 3.08
N GLU A 235 13.47 7.17 3.22
CA GLU A 235 14.24 6.59 2.14
C GLU A 235 13.37 5.64 1.33
N ILE A 236 13.33 5.82 0.01
CA ILE A 236 12.53 5.01 -0.90
C ILE A 236 13.35 4.38 -2.03
N ARG A 237 12.78 3.33 -2.62
CA ARG A 237 13.16 2.80 -3.93
C ARG A 237 11.99 2.99 -4.89
N ASP A 238 12.20 3.82 -5.91
CA ASP A 238 11.21 4.12 -6.93
C ASP A 238 11.53 3.34 -8.23
N PRO A 239 10.71 2.36 -8.65
CA PRO A 239 10.91 1.61 -9.88
C PRO A 239 10.98 2.45 -11.17
N ALA A 240 10.35 3.63 -11.20
CA ALA A 240 10.35 4.53 -12.35
C ALA A 240 11.61 5.41 -12.40
N SER A 241 12.37 5.47 -11.31
CA SER A 241 13.53 6.34 -11.19
C SER A 241 14.81 5.72 -11.75
N SER A 242 15.69 6.62 -12.23
CA SER A 242 17.06 6.26 -12.57
C SER A 242 17.99 6.20 -11.35
N ARG A 243 17.59 6.84 -10.25
CA ARG A 243 18.36 6.88 -9.01
C ARG A 243 18.07 5.63 -8.20
N LYS A 244 19.12 5.02 -7.64
CA LYS A 244 18.98 3.84 -6.78
C LYS A 244 18.40 4.19 -5.41
N HIS A 245 18.63 5.40 -4.93
CA HIS A 245 18.25 5.88 -3.60
C HIS A 245 17.58 7.23 -3.76
N GLU A 246 16.42 7.39 -3.15
CA GLU A 246 15.70 8.65 -3.10
C GLU A 246 15.21 8.91 -1.68
N LYS A 247 15.07 10.19 -1.37
CA LYS A 247 14.52 10.66 -0.11
C LYS A 247 13.30 11.52 -0.37
N VAL A 248 12.26 11.33 0.43
CA VAL A 248 11.02 12.10 0.37
C VAL A 248 10.64 12.54 1.77
N THR A 249 10.26 13.81 1.94
CA THR A 249 9.77 14.29 3.25
C THR A 249 8.51 13.54 3.67
N SER A 250 8.30 13.35 4.98
CA SER A 250 7.10 12.72 5.53
C SER A 250 5.80 13.34 5.00
N ARG A 251 5.76 14.68 4.91
CA ARG A 251 4.62 15.45 4.38
C ARG A 251 4.27 15.05 2.96
N ARG A 252 5.25 15.05 2.05
CA ARG A 252 5.05 14.68 0.64
C ARG A 252 4.61 13.24 0.49
N LEU A 253 5.21 12.31 1.23
CA LEU A 253 4.79 10.92 1.21
C LEU A 253 3.35 10.76 1.69
N ALA A 254 2.96 11.46 2.76
CA ALA A 254 1.59 11.45 3.27
C ALA A 254 0.60 12.04 2.27
N GLU A 255 0.91 13.17 1.64
CA GLU A 255 0.08 13.78 0.60
C GLU A 255 -0.11 12.83 -0.60
N ALA A 256 0.97 12.19 -1.06
CA ALA A 256 0.92 11.27 -2.18
C ALA A 256 0.16 9.98 -1.84
N ARG A 257 0.41 9.37 -0.67
CA ARG A 257 -0.24 8.13 -0.20
C ARG A 257 -1.70 8.31 0.18
N LYS A 258 -2.11 9.50 0.66
CA LYS A 258 -3.50 9.78 1.05
C LYS A 258 -4.35 10.40 -0.06
N SER A 259 -3.85 10.38 -1.29
CA SER A 259 -4.55 10.94 -2.43
C SER A 259 -5.73 10.08 -2.85
N PHE A 260 -6.79 10.72 -3.33
CA PHE A 260 -7.89 10.02 -3.99
C PHE A 260 -7.33 9.17 -5.14
N GLY A 261 -7.76 7.91 -5.23
CA GLY A 261 -7.21 6.91 -6.14
C GLY A 261 -6.27 5.89 -5.47
N THR A 262 -5.68 6.18 -4.32
CA THR A 262 -4.71 5.27 -3.68
C THR A 262 -5.31 4.26 -2.71
N ASP A 263 -6.53 4.52 -2.23
CA ASP A 263 -7.15 3.82 -1.08
C ASP A 263 -6.24 3.71 0.16
N GLU A 264 -5.23 4.59 0.26
CA GLU A 264 -4.21 4.53 1.30
C GLU A 264 -3.44 3.20 1.39
N ASP A 265 -3.45 2.42 0.30
CA ASP A 265 -2.94 1.06 0.25
C ASP A 265 -1.47 0.94 0.66
N LEU A 266 -1.21 0.06 1.64
CA LEU A 266 0.11 -0.19 2.21
C LEU A 266 0.28 -1.68 2.53
N LEU A 267 1.31 -2.29 1.96
CA LEU A 267 1.79 -3.61 2.38
C LEU A 267 2.99 -3.40 3.29
N LEU A 268 2.84 -3.69 4.58
CA LEU A 268 3.91 -3.63 5.57
C LEU A 268 4.56 -5.01 5.70
N ILE A 269 5.81 -5.13 5.28
CA ILE A 269 6.56 -6.39 5.26
C ILE A 269 7.37 -6.49 6.53
N HIS A 270 7.16 -7.57 7.28
CA HIS A 270 7.88 -7.85 8.52
C HIS A 270 9.18 -8.58 8.21
N LEU A 271 10.29 -8.01 8.66
CA LEU A 271 11.63 -8.56 8.55
C LEU A 271 11.88 -9.47 9.75
N GLU A 272 12.32 -10.70 9.51
CA GLU A 272 12.73 -11.61 10.58
C GLU A 272 14.08 -11.16 11.16
N LYS A 273 14.15 -10.97 12.49
CA LYS A 273 15.42 -10.76 13.18
C LYS A 273 16.23 -12.06 13.12
N GLY A 274 17.16 -12.17 12.17
CA GLY A 274 18.00 -13.36 12.02
C GLY A 274 18.91 -13.39 10.80
N VAL A 275 18.66 -12.54 9.79
CA VAL A 275 19.61 -12.34 8.70
C VAL A 275 20.55 -11.22 9.11
N ASP A 276 21.80 -11.58 9.40
CA ASP A 276 22.88 -10.62 9.57
C ASP A 276 23.12 -9.93 8.20
N LEU A 277 22.40 -8.84 7.94
CA LEU A 277 22.40 -8.09 6.67
C LEU A 277 23.78 -7.48 6.34
N ASN A 278 24.77 -7.64 7.22
CA ASN A 278 26.14 -7.16 7.05
C ASN A 278 27.20 -8.26 6.88
N ARG A 279 26.83 -9.54 6.70
CA ARG A 279 27.84 -10.60 6.54
C ARG A 279 28.32 -10.69 5.09
N PRO A 280 29.60 -10.39 4.77
CA PRO A 280 30.13 -10.67 3.45
C PRO A 280 30.12 -12.19 3.20
N LEU A 281 29.71 -12.60 2.00
CA LEU A 281 29.84 -13.98 1.53
C LEU A 281 31.33 -14.35 1.42
N SER A 282 31.93 -14.78 2.53
CA SER A 282 33.23 -15.44 2.51
C SER A 282 33.34 -16.42 3.67
N SER A 283 32.73 -17.61 3.50
CA SER A 283 33.30 -18.90 3.92
C SER A 283 32.25 -20.00 3.84
N LEU A 284 32.01 -20.51 2.64
CA LEU A 284 31.66 -21.92 2.46
C LEU A 284 32.74 -22.49 1.53
N SER A 285 33.86 -22.84 2.15
CA SER A 285 34.85 -23.74 1.56
C SER A 285 35.11 -24.83 2.59
N SER A 286 34.95 -26.07 2.10
CA SER A 286 35.11 -27.39 2.75
C SER A 286 34.10 -27.78 3.83
#